data_AF-A0A8R1IU78-F1
#
_entry.id   AF-A0A8R1IU78-F1
#
_cell.length_a   1.000
_cell.length_b   1.000
_cell.length_c   1.000
_cell.angle_alpha   90.00
_cell.angle_beta   90.00
_cell.angle_gamma   90.00
#
_symmetry.space_group_name_H-M   'P 1'
#
loop_
_entity.id
_entity.type
_entity.pdbx_description
1 polymer ?
#
loop_
_entity_poly.entity_id
_entity_poly.type
_entity_poly.pdbx_seq_one_letter_code
_entity_poly.pdbx_strand_id
1 'polypeptide(L)'
;MGANGDEIRIIVLEDGQHLDSVIRKIEKGWIVRFKRGSSLLGKNVRVTTSLSPEPLSWSAGKDHLSVYCQVKCDTAGSFRYSFSTDDGTSEAGSGYFLVMPELKVNGKPLPLDGIACQTYLAKLLGELPEWKERLRVAKESGYNMIHLTPIHELGISNSSYSISDHHAIIATVGSKNGFEDVHKLVQEIEKEWEILTVQDVVWNHAAKNSKWLLQHPDSAYNCHNSPHLRPAYVIDRVYHQFGKEVGEGVWAHRGIPPIVENIHHVNAIEYLLRAEILPKADLHEFYQVDLKAMVKLFEALVKQSGGPTDSPLDGEEVQIVQDPEYRRFGNTVDFDRSLRIFNRERGDANSEEERVRKVVESFENSLHTKNLDAARESWETVLAGLRAVMGHITYEREAGHGPKRGLVCPEAPLTTDYFLHLEADVGWKSEEKFAYDEEKSKLIMAFNGWVMSSNPLDNFALKSSQVSCIIDS
;
A
#
# COMPACT_ATOMS: atom_id res chain seq x y z
N MET A 1 25.88 -34.32 -10.72
CA MET A 1 26.30 -35.48 -9.91
C MET A 1 25.04 -36.15 -9.41
N GLY A 2 24.78 -37.38 -9.84
CA GLY A 2 23.67 -38.18 -9.32
C GLY A 2 24.05 -38.75 -7.96
N ALA A 3 23.18 -38.53 -6.98
CA ALA A 3 23.10 -39.35 -5.78
C ALA A 3 21.62 -39.47 -5.42
N ASN A 4 21.01 -40.57 -5.87
CA ASN A 4 19.71 -41.07 -5.43
C ASN A 4 19.84 -41.55 -3.97
N GLY A 5 20.02 -40.61 -3.04
CA GLY A 5 19.88 -40.85 -1.61
C GLY A 5 18.79 -39.94 -1.09
N ASP A 6 17.77 -40.50 -0.45
CA ASP A 6 16.77 -39.73 0.29
C ASP A 6 17.48 -38.96 1.41
N GLU A 7 17.94 -37.74 1.11
CA GLU A 7 18.61 -36.90 2.10
C GLU A 7 17.59 -36.39 3.10
N ILE A 8 17.90 -36.56 4.39
CA ILE A 8 16.98 -36.22 5.48
C ILE A 8 17.45 -34.94 6.15
N ARG A 9 16.58 -33.94 6.18
CA ARG A 9 16.74 -32.68 6.93
C ARG A 9 15.93 -32.76 8.21
N ILE A 10 16.60 -32.67 9.35
CA ILE A 10 15.95 -32.79 10.65
C ILE A 10 15.54 -31.42 11.16
N ILE A 11 14.27 -31.29 11.55
CA ILE A 11 13.75 -30.16 12.32
C ILE A 11 13.41 -30.67 13.71
N VAL A 12 14.10 -30.14 14.73
CA VAL A 12 13.77 -30.42 16.13
C VAL A 12 12.71 -29.43 16.58
N LEU A 13 11.63 -29.95 17.17
CA LEU A 13 10.49 -29.18 17.66
C LEU A 13 10.68 -28.85 19.14
N GLU A 14 10.68 -27.56 19.49
CA GLU A 14 10.75 -27.12 20.89
C GLU A 14 9.49 -26.29 21.23
N ASP A 15 8.93 -26.51 22.42
CA ASP A 15 7.74 -25.83 22.92
C ASP A 15 7.94 -24.30 22.97
N GLY A 16 6.95 -23.55 22.49
CA GLY A 16 7.00 -22.10 22.36
C GLY A 16 7.89 -21.58 21.21
N GLN A 17 8.43 -22.46 20.36
CA GLN A 17 9.33 -22.04 19.28
C GLN A 17 8.56 -21.71 17.99
N HIS A 18 8.53 -20.41 17.65
CA HIS A 18 7.98 -19.89 16.40
C HIS A 18 9.10 -19.33 15.52
N LEU A 19 9.41 -20.04 14.44
CA LEU A 19 10.56 -19.78 13.56
C LEU A 19 10.13 -19.16 12.23
N ASP A 20 9.29 -18.14 12.28
CA ASP A 20 8.70 -17.53 11.08
C ASP A 20 9.74 -16.86 10.17
N SER A 21 10.87 -16.42 10.74
CA SER A 21 11.98 -15.77 10.04
C SER A 21 13.13 -16.70 9.64
N VAL A 22 13.10 -17.98 10.03
CA VAL A 22 14.20 -18.91 9.74
C VAL A 22 13.97 -19.59 8.40
N ILE A 23 14.81 -19.24 7.42
CA ILE A 23 14.76 -19.83 6.08
C ILE A 23 15.54 -21.14 6.05
N ARG A 24 14.83 -22.26 5.89
CA ARG A 24 15.41 -23.59 5.68
C ARG A 24 15.21 -24.03 4.24
N LYS A 25 16.29 -24.07 3.46
CA LYS A 25 16.24 -24.53 2.05
C LYS A 25 16.38 -26.06 1.99
N ILE A 26 15.51 -26.69 1.22
CA ILE A 26 15.39 -28.14 1.03
C ILE A 26 15.40 -28.40 -0.48
N GLU A 27 16.18 -29.36 -0.96
CA GLU A 27 16.11 -29.75 -2.37
C GLU A 27 14.87 -30.61 -2.64
N LYS A 28 14.39 -30.57 -3.88
CA LYS A 28 13.28 -31.41 -4.31
C LYS A 28 13.66 -32.89 -4.20
N GLY A 29 12.74 -33.71 -3.72
CA GLY A 29 12.93 -35.14 -3.46
C GLY A 29 13.53 -35.47 -2.08
N TRP A 30 14.03 -34.49 -1.32
CA TRP A 30 14.50 -34.72 0.05
C TRP A 30 13.36 -34.96 1.04
N ILE A 31 13.71 -35.38 2.25
CA ILE A 31 12.77 -35.63 3.34
C ILE A 31 13.00 -34.62 4.45
N VAL A 32 11.94 -33.94 4.87
CA VAL A 32 11.94 -33.18 6.13
C VAL A 32 11.44 -34.09 7.24
N ARG A 33 12.26 -34.31 8.26
CA ARG A 33 11.98 -35.15 9.42
C ARG A 33 11.85 -34.31 10.67
N PHE A 34 10.70 -34.36 11.31
CA PHE A 34 10.44 -33.70 12.57
C PHE A 34 10.74 -34.63 13.75
N LYS A 35 11.47 -34.11 14.74
CA LYS A 35 11.76 -34.80 15.99
C LYS A 35 11.31 -33.96 17.17
N ARG A 36 10.86 -34.61 18.23
CA ARG A 36 10.56 -33.91 19.50
C ARG A 36 11.87 -33.47 20.15
N GLY A 37 11.93 -32.21 20.52
CA GLY A 37 12.97 -31.64 21.35
C GLY A 37 12.78 -31.97 22.84
N SER A 38 13.71 -31.51 23.67
CA SER A 38 13.72 -31.85 25.10
C SER A 38 12.52 -31.26 25.85
N SER A 39 12.03 -30.10 25.42
CA SER A 39 10.85 -29.43 25.99
C SER A 39 9.52 -30.16 25.73
N LEU A 40 9.48 -31.08 24.78
CA LEU A 40 8.29 -31.84 24.38
C LEU A 40 8.30 -33.29 24.89
N LEU A 41 9.22 -33.64 25.79
CA LEU A 41 9.28 -34.97 26.39
C LEU A 41 8.01 -35.27 27.20
N GLY A 42 7.43 -36.45 26.97
CA GLY A 42 6.19 -36.88 27.64
C GLY A 42 4.90 -36.26 27.09
N LYS A 43 4.98 -35.31 26.13
CA LYS A 43 3.81 -34.73 25.47
C LYS A 43 3.50 -35.48 24.17
N ASN A 44 2.21 -35.73 23.87
CA ASN A 44 1.82 -36.09 22.51
C ASN A 44 1.84 -34.82 21.67
N VAL A 45 2.50 -34.92 20.53
CA VAL A 45 2.69 -33.80 19.60
C VAL A 45 1.97 -34.17 18.32
N ARG A 46 1.11 -33.27 17.82
CA ARG A 46 0.51 -33.41 16.49
C ARG A 46 1.19 -32.41 15.57
N VAL A 47 1.78 -32.87 14.47
CA VAL A 47 2.47 -32.01 13.49
C VAL A 47 1.64 -31.92 12.22
N THR A 48 1.45 -30.72 11.71
CA THR A 48 0.80 -30.45 10.42
C THR A 48 1.75 -29.64 9.54
N THR A 49 1.56 -29.74 8.23
CA THR A 49 2.32 -28.94 7.27
C THR A 49 1.47 -28.63 6.05
N SER A 50 1.65 -27.47 5.42
CA SER A 50 0.93 -27.14 4.18
C SER A 50 1.29 -28.03 2.98
N LEU A 51 2.32 -28.88 3.11
CA LEU A 51 2.70 -29.87 2.10
C LEU A 51 1.85 -31.16 2.16
N SER A 52 1.12 -31.39 3.26
CA SER A 52 0.28 -32.56 3.48
C SER A 52 -1.10 -32.15 3.98
N PRO A 53 -2.20 -32.64 3.39
CA PRO A 53 -3.54 -32.29 3.85
C PRO A 53 -3.85 -32.84 5.25
N GLU A 54 -3.24 -33.98 5.61
CA GLU A 54 -3.43 -34.65 6.90
C GLU A 54 -2.24 -34.44 7.84
N PRO A 55 -2.46 -34.47 9.17
CA PRO A 55 -1.38 -34.47 10.14
C PRO A 55 -0.37 -35.60 9.90
N LEU A 56 0.90 -35.32 10.15
CA LEU A 56 1.97 -36.28 9.92
C LEU A 56 1.96 -37.39 10.97
N SER A 57 2.02 -38.63 10.50
CA SER A 57 2.08 -39.81 11.36
C SER A 57 3.46 -40.00 11.96
N TRP A 58 3.51 -40.21 13.28
CA TRP A 58 4.74 -40.58 13.98
C TRP A 58 5.11 -42.05 13.74
N SER A 59 6.40 -42.32 13.60
CA SER A 59 6.95 -43.66 13.48
C SER A 59 6.77 -44.47 14.77
N ALA A 60 6.71 -45.80 14.66
CA ALA A 60 6.74 -46.67 15.84
C ALA A 60 8.12 -46.63 16.52
N GLY A 61 8.16 -46.61 17.86
CA GLY A 61 9.41 -46.62 18.64
C GLY A 61 9.17 -46.68 20.15
N LYS A 62 10.17 -47.15 20.91
CA LYS A 62 10.08 -47.33 22.38
C LYS A 62 10.51 -46.10 23.18
N ASP A 63 11.29 -45.20 22.56
CA ASP A 63 11.81 -43.99 23.20
C ASP A 63 11.32 -42.75 22.43
N HIS A 64 10.82 -41.74 23.16
CA HIS A 64 10.31 -40.49 22.61
C HIS A 64 11.33 -39.75 21.74
N LEU A 65 12.64 -39.94 21.98
CA LEU A 65 13.73 -39.33 21.19
C LEU A 65 14.04 -40.08 19.88
N SER A 66 13.60 -41.34 19.76
CA SER A 66 13.80 -42.19 18.58
C SER A 66 12.68 -42.07 17.54
N VAL A 67 11.54 -41.53 17.95
CA VAL A 67 10.33 -41.42 17.15
C VAL A 67 10.33 -40.11 16.35
N TYR A 68 9.94 -40.18 15.09
CA TYR A 68 9.87 -39.03 14.19
C TYR A 68 8.61 -39.07 13.33
N CYS A 69 8.18 -37.93 12.82
CA CYS A 69 7.29 -37.88 11.67
C CYS A 69 8.03 -37.18 10.53
N GLN A 70 7.63 -37.41 9.28
CA GLN A 70 8.36 -36.86 8.15
C GLN A 70 7.45 -36.64 6.95
N VAL A 71 7.87 -35.74 6.08
CA VAL A 71 7.20 -35.43 4.82
C VAL A 71 8.24 -35.42 3.69
N LYS A 72 7.86 -35.94 2.53
CA LYS A 72 8.70 -35.93 1.33
C LYS A 72 8.45 -34.67 0.53
N CYS A 73 9.52 -33.99 0.14
CA CYS A 73 9.50 -32.68 -0.53
C CYS A 73 9.50 -32.83 -2.06
N ASP A 74 8.44 -33.41 -2.62
CA ASP A 74 8.34 -33.68 -4.06
C ASP A 74 7.85 -32.48 -4.90
N THR A 75 7.42 -31.39 -4.26
CA THR A 75 6.91 -30.17 -4.92
C THR A 75 7.68 -28.95 -4.42
N ALA A 76 8.15 -28.12 -5.35
CA ALA A 76 8.81 -26.86 -5.01
C ALA A 76 7.79 -25.85 -4.46
N GLY A 77 8.21 -25.04 -3.50
CA GLY A 77 7.32 -24.07 -2.85
C GLY A 77 7.74 -23.74 -1.42
N SER A 78 7.05 -22.76 -0.83
CA SER A 78 7.18 -22.42 0.58
C SER A 78 6.14 -23.18 1.38
N PHE A 79 6.58 -23.95 2.38
CA PHE A 79 5.70 -24.76 3.21
C PHE A 79 5.83 -24.38 4.68
N ARG A 80 4.67 -24.18 5.32
CA ARG A 80 4.57 -23.97 6.75
C ARG A 80 4.46 -25.32 7.43
N TYR A 81 5.07 -25.46 8.60
CA TYR A 81 4.73 -26.50 9.55
C TYR A 81 4.27 -25.86 10.86
N SER A 82 3.39 -26.55 11.57
CA SER A 82 3.02 -26.21 12.93
C SER A 82 2.75 -27.46 13.74
N PHE A 83 2.78 -27.34 15.05
CA PHE A 83 2.46 -28.45 15.93
C PHE A 83 1.73 -27.99 17.19
N SER A 84 0.94 -28.90 17.77
CA SER A 84 0.23 -28.71 19.03
C SER A 84 0.53 -29.85 19.99
N THR A 85 0.33 -29.61 21.29
CA THR A 85 0.49 -30.60 22.37
C THR A 85 -0.88 -30.98 22.96
N ASP A 86 -0.91 -31.98 23.85
CA ASP A 86 -2.14 -32.46 24.53
C ASP A 86 -2.89 -31.37 25.31
N ASP A 87 -2.18 -30.32 25.73
CA ASP A 87 -2.64 -29.36 26.74
C ASP A 87 -3.32 -28.10 26.15
N GLY A 88 -3.44 -28.00 24.82
CA GLY A 88 -3.94 -26.76 24.19
C GLY A 88 -4.58 -26.94 22.81
N THR A 89 -5.59 -26.12 22.54
CA THR A 89 -6.13 -25.87 21.21
C THR A 89 -5.27 -24.91 20.38
N SER A 90 -4.26 -24.29 21.01
CA SER A 90 -3.34 -23.34 20.40
C SER A 90 -2.08 -24.01 19.85
N GLU A 91 -1.48 -23.38 18.84
CA GLU A 91 -0.21 -23.79 18.24
C GLU A 91 0.92 -23.69 19.28
N ALA A 92 1.61 -24.81 19.55
CA ALA A 92 2.74 -24.89 20.49
C ALA A 92 4.07 -24.47 19.84
N GLY A 93 4.13 -24.43 18.52
CA GLY A 93 5.26 -23.92 17.75
C GLY A 93 5.06 -24.08 16.25
N SER A 94 5.87 -23.37 15.48
CA SER A 94 5.77 -23.36 14.01
C SER A 94 7.03 -22.86 13.32
N GLY A 95 7.03 -22.97 12.00
CA GLY A 95 8.05 -22.37 11.14
C GLY A 95 7.83 -22.72 9.68
N TYR A 96 8.83 -22.39 8.86
CA TYR A 96 8.78 -22.61 7.41
C TYR A 96 9.98 -23.43 6.92
N PHE A 97 9.78 -24.07 5.78
CA PHE A 97 10.86 -24.60 4.95
C PHE A 97 10.53 -24.35 3.48
N LEU A 98 11.56 -24.04 2.69
CA LEU A 98 11.48 -23.74 1.28
C LEU A 98 12.02 -24.94 0.49
N VAL A 99 11.15 -25.59 -0.28
CA VAL A 99 11.58 -26.60 -1.26
C VAL A 99 11.98 -25.87 -2.53
N MET A 100 13.27 -25.91 -2.87
CA MET A 100 13.86 -25.19 -3.98
C MET A 100 13.31 -25.71 -5.32
N PRO A 101 13.07 -24.83 -6.31
CA PRO A 101 12.71 -25.26 -7.66
C PRO A 101 13.90 -25.87 -8.38
N GLU A 102 13.64 -26.87 -9.22
CA GLU A 102 14.61 -27.39 -10.19
C GLU A 102 14.41 -26.69 -11.53
N LEU A 103 15.40 -25.94 -12.00
CA LEU A 103 15.41 -25.44 -13.37
C LEU A 103 16.01 -26.49 -14.30
N LYS A 104 15.39 -26.67 -15.46
CA LYS A 104 15.86 -27.58 -16.51
C LYS A 104 15.81 -26.87 -17.85
N VAL A 105 16.83 -27.09 -18.66
CA VAL A 105 16.93 -26.57 -20.02
C VAL A 105 17.16 -27.77 -20.93
N ASN A 106 16.25 -28.05 -21.86
CA ASN A 106 16.31 -29.27 -22.67
C ASN A 106 16.49 -30.55 -21.82
N GLY A 107 15.83 -30.61 -20.66
CA GLY A 107 15.93 -31.72 -19.72
C GLY A 107 17.24 -31.81 -18.93
N LYS A 108 18.24 -30.96 -19.21
CA LYS A 108 19.47 -30.86 -18.42
C LYS A 108 19.26 -29.94 -17.21
N PRO A 109 19.66 -30.34 -16.00
CA PRO A 109 19.57 -29.47 -14.82
C PRO A 109 20.40 -28.19 -14.98
N LEU A 110 19.80 -27.04 -14.67
CA LEU A 110 20.48 -25.76 -14.51
C LEU A 110 20.54 -25.42 -13.02
N PRO A 111 21.72 -25.44 -12.38
CA PRO A 111 21.86 -25.01 -10.99
C PRO A 111 21.44 -23.54 -10.84
N LEU A 112 20.76 -23.21 -9.74
CA LEU A 112 20.30 -21.84 -9.47
C LEU A 112 21.47 -20.84 -9.38
N ASP A 113 22.59 -21.26 -8.79
CA ASP A 113 23.83 -20.44 -8.73
C ASP A 113 24.55 -20.34 -10.09
N GLY A 114 24.09 -21.10 -11.08
CA GLY A 114 24.61 -21.08 -12.45
C GLY A 114 23.86 -20.14 -13.38
N ILE A 115 22.84 -19.42 -12.90
CA ILE A 115 22.04 -18.51 -13.72
C ILE A 115 22.87 -17.28 -14.12
N ALA A 116 23.01 -17.06 -15.42
CA ALA A 116 23.51 -15.84 -16.03
C ALA A 116 22.39 -15.26 -16.89
N CYS A 117 21.78 -14.16 -16.42
CA CYS A 117 20.57 -13.58 -17.01
C CYS A 117 20.82 -12.22 -17.69
N GLN A 118 20.33 -12.05 -18.91
CA GLN A 118 20.34 -10.77 -19.64
C GLN A 118 18.92 -10.19 -19.72
N THR A 119 18.75 -8.93 -19.30
CA THR A 119 17.46 -8.24 -19.37
C THR A 119 17.29 -7.50 -20.70
N TYR A 120 16.07 -7.58 -21.25
CA TYR A 120 15.62 -6.86 -22.44
C TYR A 120 14.32 -6.11 -22.16
N LEU A 121 14.24 -4.87 -22.63
CA LEU A 121 13.00 -4.10 -22.65
C LEU A 121 12.16 -4.58 -23.84
N ALA A 122 11.07 -5.31 -23.58
CA ALA A 122 10.23 -5.90 -24.63
C ALA A 122 9.74 -4.86 -25.66
N LYS A 123 9.37 -3.65 -25.18
CA LYS A 123 8.96 -2.53 -26.04
C LYS A 123 10.03 -2.03 -27.02
N LEU A 124 11.31 -2.36 -26.80
CA LEU A 124 12.43 -1.98 -27.67
C LEU A 124 12.93 -3.14 -28.55
N LEU A 125 12.28 -4.31 -28.51
CA LEU A 125 12.63 -5.46 -29.37
C LEU A 125 12.03 -5.37 -30.78
N GLY A 126 11.18 -4.38 -31.05
CA GLY A 126 10.53 -4.23 -32.37
C GLY A 126 9.49 -5.32 -32.61
N GLU A 127 9.16 -5.57 -33.88
CA GLU A 127 8.22 -6.61 -34.27
C GLU A 127 8.77 -8.02 -33.98
N LEU A 128 7.88 -8.97 -33.68
CA LEU A 128 8.27 -10.32 -33.27
C LEU A 128 9.29 -11.02 -34.21
N PRO A 129 9.22 -10.88 -35.56
CA PRO A 129 10.21 -11.48 -36.45
C PRO A 129 11.65 -11.03 -36.20
N GLU A 130 11.85 -9.84 -35.62
CA GLU A 130 13.16 -9.28 -35.30
C GLU A 130 13.70 -9.73 -33.94
N TRP A 131 12.84 -10.27 -33.07
CA TRP A 131 13.21 -10.62 -31.70
C TRP A 131 14.32 -11.67 -31.68
N LYS A 132 14.26 -12.70 -32.54
CA LYS A 132 15.28 -13.76 -32.56
C LYS A 132 16.68 -13.16 -32.80
N GLU A 133 16.83 -12.29 -33.80
CA GLU A 133 18.14 -11.67 -34.06
C GLU A 133 18.60 -10.72 -32.94
N ARG A 134 17.68 -9.97 -32.33
CA ARG A 134 18.02 -9.06 -31.21
C ARG A 134 18.39 -9.83 -29.94
N LEU A 135 17.67 -10.91 -29.63
CA LEU A 135 17.92 -11.76 -28.46
C LEU A 135 19.15 -12.65 -28.63
N ARG A 136 19.60 -12.91 -29.87
CA ARG A 136 20.83 -13.66 -30.18
C ARG A 136 22.05 -13.13 -29.44
N VAL A 137 22.10 -11.83 -29.14
CA VAL A 137 23.18 -11.21 -28.36
C VAL A 137 23.37 -11.92 -27.00
N ALA A 138 22.29 -12.32 -26.32
CA ALA A 138 22.40 -13.07 -25.06
C ALA A 138 23.11 -14.40 -25.25
N LYS A 139 22.76 -15.15 -26.31
CA LYS A 139 23.37 -16.43 -26.64
C LYS A 139 24.86 -16.28 -26.94
N GLU A 140 25.23 -15.39 -27.86
CA GLU A 140 26.61 -15.21 -28.29
C GLU A 140 27.51 -14.65 -27.17
N SER A 141 26.90 -14.01 -26.17
CA SER A 141 27.59 -13.52 -24.96
C SER A 141 27.66 -14.55 -23.83
N GLY A 142 27.08 -15.75 -24.00
CA GLY A 142 27.14 -16.84 -23.04
C GLY A 142 26.12 -16.81 -21.90
N TYR A 143 25.06 -16.01 -22.01
CA TYR A 143 23.95 -16.03 -21.05
C TYR A 143 23.11 -17.30 -21.23
N ASN A 144 22.56 -17.82 -20.13
CA ASN A 144 21.69 -19.00 -20.12
C ASN A 144 20.25 -18.68 -19.70
N MET A 145 19.94 -17.41 -19.46
CA MET A 145 18.60 -16.92 -19.21
C MET A 145 18.38 -15.54 -19.86
N ILE A 146 17.20 -15.33 -20.40
CA ILE A 146 16.70 -14.05 -20.89
C ILE A 146 15.61 -13.59 -19.93
N HIS A 147 15.70 -12.35 -19.46
CA HIS A 147 14.64 -11.66 -18.75
C HIS A 147 13.97 -10.65 -19.67
N LEU A 148 12.65 -10.73 -19.80
CA LEU A 148 11.83 -9.76 -20.52
C LEU A 148 11.06 -8.90 -19.52
N THR A 149 11.13 -7.57 -19.68
CA THR A 149 10.10 -6.71 -19.07
C THR A 149 8.72 -7.09 -19.60
N PRO A 150 7.61 -6.66 -18.97
CA PRO A 150 6.27 -7.12 -19.35
C PRO A 150 6.01 -7.03 -20.86
N ILE A 151 5.51 -8.13 -21.42
CA ILE A 151 5.16 -8.26 -22.85
C ILE A 151 3.69 -7.93 -23.13
N HIS A 152 3.00 -7.34 -22.17
CA HIS A 152 1.57 -7.05 -22.21
C HIS A 152 1.28 -5.67 -22.81
N GLU A 153 0.03 -5.40 -23.16
CA GLU A 153 -0.38 -4.09 -23.68
C GLU A 153 -0.09 -2.97 -22.67
N LEU A 154 0.65 -1.96 -23.11
CA LEU A 154 1.07 -0.84 -22.27
C LEU A 154 0.05 0.30 -22.32
N GLY A 155 -0.05 1.02 -21.21
CA GLY A 155 -0.87 2.22 -21.10
C GLY A 155 -0.27 3.47 -21.74
N ILE A 156 -0.93 4.61 -21.53
CA ILE A 156 -0.62 5.86 -22.26
C ILE A 156 0.80 6.39 -22.00
N SER A 157 1.40 6.07 -20.85
CA SER A 157 2.76 6.51 -20.52
C SER A 157 3.83 5.77 -21.32
N ASN A 158 3.46 4.65 -21.97
CA ASN A 158 4.37 3.74 -22.65
C ASN A 158 5.51 3.22 -21.73
N SER A 159 5.30 3.24 -20.41
CA SER A 159 6.17 2.61 -19.43
C SER A 159 5.99 1.09 -19.47
N SER A 160 7.07 0.32 -19.44
CA SER A 160 7.01 -1.15 -19.48
C SER A 160 6.25 -1.76 -18.30
N TYR A 161 6.12 -1.02 -17.19
CA TYR A 161 5.44 -1.48 -15.98
C TYR A 161 4.00 -0.92 -15.85
N SER A 162 3.59 0.01 -16.73
CA SER A 162 2.23 0.55 -16.75
C SER A 162 1.38 -0.23 -17.75
N ILE A 163 0.84 -1.37 -17.31
CA ILE A 163 0.08 -2.30 -18.17
C ILE A 163 -1.40 -1.88 -18.23
N SER A 164 -1.94 -1.67 -19.43
CA SER A 164 -3.37 -1.32 -19.61
C SER A 164 -4.28 -2.54 -19.80
N ASP A 165 -3.74 -3.63 -20.34
CA ASP A 165 -4.44 -4.89 -20.48
C ASP A 165 -3.46 -6.05 -20.28
N HIS A 166 -3.67 -6.80 -19.18
CA HIS A 166 -2.84 -7.95 -18.80
C HIS A 166 -3.12 -9.19 -19.65
N HIS A 167 -4.17 -9.17 -20.49
CA HIS A 167 -4.57 -10.25 -21.38
C HIS A 167 -4.31 -9.95 -22.86
N ALA A 168 -3.77 -8.77 -23.17
CA ALA A 168 -3.35 -8.40 -24.51
C ALA A 168 -1.82 -8.30 -24.58
N ILE A 169 -1.26 -8.59 -25.75
CA ILE A 169 0.17 -8.52 -26.01
C ILE A 169 0.57 -7.10 -26.43
N ILE A 170 1.80 -6.68 -26.10
CA ILE A 170 2.33 -5.36 -26.44
C ILE A 170 2.23 -5.07 -27.95
N ALA A 171 1.74 -3.89 -28.34
CA ALA A 171 1.54 -3.57 -29.75
C ALA A 171 2.81 -3.67 -30.61
N THR A 172 4.00 -3.52 -30.01
CA THR A 172 5.28 -3.57 -30.73
C THR A 172 5.57 -4.93 -31.35
N VAL A 173 5.00 -6.05 -30.87
CA VAL A 173 5.18 -7.36 -31.52
C VAL A 173 4.52 -7.45 -32.90
N GLY A 174 3.65 -6.51 -33.26
CA GLY A 174 2.95 -6.45 -34.53
C GLY A 174 1.57 -7.11 -34.47
N SER A 175 0.61 -6.56 -35.24
CA SER A 175 -0.83 -6.89 -35.16
C SER A 175 -1.21 -8.32 -35.57
N LYS A 176 -0.27 -9.07 -36.16
CA LYS A 176 -0.48 -10.46 -36.60
C LYS A 176 0.02 -11.50 -35.59
N ASN A 177 0.71 -11.06 -34.54
CA ASN A 177 1.37 -11.94 -33.58
C ASN A 177 0.67 -11.88 -32.22
N GLY A 178 0.66 -13.00 -31.50
CA GLY A 178 0.08 -13.11 -30.16
C GLY A 178 1.00 -13.84 -29.17
N PHE A 179 0.46 -14.14 -27.98
CA PHE A 179 1.17 -14.91 -26.95
C PHE A 179 1.65 -16.27 -27.46
N GLU A 180 0.87 -16.92 -28.33
CA GLU A 180 1.25 -18.21 -28.92
C GLU A 180 2.50 -18.11 -29.80
N ASP A 181 2.71 -16.99 -30.50
CA ASP A 181 3.88 -16.80 -31.35
C ASP A 181 5.13 -16.49 -30.51
N VAL A 182 4.97 -15.71 -29.43
CA VAL A 182 6.04 -15.54 -28.43
C VAL A 182 6.35 -16.88 -27.75
N HIS A 183 5.35 -17.70 -27.44
CA HIS A 183 5.55 -19.02 -26.86
C HIS A 183 6.39 -19.92 -27.78
N LYS A 184 6.10 -19.94 -29.08
CA LYS A 184 6.92 -20.66 -30.07
C LYS A 184 8.36 -20.18 -30.08
N LEU A 185 8.59 -18.87 -30.07
CA LEU A 185 9.94 -18.29 -30.01
C LEU A 185 10.66 -18.69 -28.72
N VAL A 186 10.01 -18.64 -27.57
CA VAL A 186 10.60 -19.06 -26.28
C VAL A 186 10.98 -20.54 -26.31
N GLN A 187 10.11 -21.41 -26.86
CA GLN A 187 10.43 -22.82 -27.03
C GLN A 187 11.61 -23.04 -27.99
N GLU A 188 11.69 -22.27 -29.06
CA GLU A 188 12.79 -22.32 -30.02
C GLU A 188 14.11 -21.89 -29.38
N ILE A 189 14.11 -20.81 -28.59
CA ILE A 189 15.26 -20.33 -27.82
C ILE A 189 15.72 -21.39 -26.81
N GLU A 190 14.79 -22.02 -26.07
CA GLU A 190 15.15 -23.09 -25.13
C GLU A 190 15.78 -24.27 -25.88
N LYS A 191 15.15 -24.73 -26.96
CA LYS A 191 15.58 -25.90 -27.72
C LYS A 191 16.89 -25.70 -28.46
N GLU A 192 17.01 -24.60 -29.20
CA GLU A 192 18.17 -24.35 -30.07
C GLU A 192 19.35 -23.74 -29.32
N TRP A 193 19.09 -22.91 -28.31
CA TRP A 193 20.15 -22.13 -27.65
C TRP A 193 20.44 -22.58 -26.23
N GLU A 194 19.65 -23.48 -25.66
CA GLU A 194 19.75 -23.89 -24.26
C GLU A 194 19.64 -22.67 -23.31
N ILE A 195 18.67 -21.77 -23.58
CA ILE A 195 18.42 -20.55 -22.81
C ILE A 195 16.98 -20.54 -22.27
N LEU A 196 16.82 -20.29 -20.97
CA LEU A 196 15.50 -20.08 -20.35
C LEU A 196 15.00 -18.65 -20.55
N THR A 197 13.69 -18.46 -20.49
CA THR A 197 13.08 -17.12 -20.49
C THR A 197 12.26 -16.92 -19.22
N VAL A 198 12.40 -15.75 -18.60
CA VAL A 198 11.58 -15.28 -17.49
C VAL A 198 11.04 -13.89 -17.82
N GLN A 199 9.89 -13.53 -17.27
CA GLN A 199 9.33 -12.20 -17.40
C GLN A 199 8.97 -11.61 -16.05
N ASP A 200 8.99 -10.29 -15.97
CA ASP A 200 8.40 -9.55 -14.86
C ASP A 200 6.89 -9.76 -14.80
N VAL A 201 6.36 -9.74 -13.58
CA VAL A 201 4.91 -9.71 -13.31
C VAL A 201 4.60 -8.50 -12.44
N VAL A 202 3.63 -7.69 -12.86
CA VAL A 202 3.21 -6.46 -12.17
C VAL A 202 1.87 -6.70 -11.49
N TRP A 203 1.89 -6.76 -10.16
CA TRP A 203 0.69 -7.04 -9.35
C TRP A 203 0.10 -5.80 -8.70
N ASN A 204 0.93 -4.79 -8.44
CA ASN A 204 0.63 -3.71 -7.52
C ASN A 204 -0.08 -2.52 -8.17
N HIS A 205 -0.09 -2.42 -9.49
CA HIS A 205 -0.75 -1.32 -10.21
C HIS A 205 -1.10 -1.72 -11.64
N ALA A 206 -2.00 -0.93 -12.24
CA ALA A 206 -2.34 -0.97 -13.66
C ALA A 206 -2.25 0.45 -14.25
N ALA A 207 -2.24 0.56 -15.57
CA ALA A 207 -2.22 1.86 -16.22
C ALA A 207 -3.51 2.63 -15.97
N LYS A 208 -3.41 3.97 -15.85
CA LYS A 208 -4.57 4.83 -15.57
C LYS A 208 -5.65 4.82 -16.65
N ASN A 209 -5.32 4.36 -17.86
CA ASN A 209 -6.26 4.22 -18.98
C ASN A 209 -6.77 2.78 -19.17
N SER A 210 -6.56 1.89 -18.20
CA SER A 210 -7.06 0.52 -18.26
C SER A 210 -8.58 0.52 -18.28
N LYS A 211 -9.20 0.04 -19.37
CA LYS A 211 -10.67 0.08 -19.52
C LYS A 211 -11.40 -0.78 -18.48
N TRP A 212 -10.76 -1.87 -18.02
CA TRP A 212 -11.33 -2.78 -17.03
C TRP A 212 -11.51 -2.11 -15.66
N LEU A 213 -10.71 -1.09 -15.33
CA LEU A 213 -10.88 -0.31 -14.08
C LEU A 213 -12.21 0.46 -14.06
N LEU A 214 -12.73 0.87 -15.23
CA LEU A 214 -14.06 1.50 -15.30
C LEU A 214 -15.20 0.51 -15.02
N GLN A 215 -14.97 -0.78 -15.29
CA GLN A 215 -15.94 -1.85 -15.05
C GLN A 215 -15.83 -2.40 -13.62
N HIS A 216 -14.62 -2.36 -13.04
CA HIS A 216 -14.29 -2.88 -11.72
C HIS A 216 -13.53 -1.84 -10.88
N PRO A 217 -14.17 -0.69 -10.55
CA PRO A 217 -13.53 0.37 -9.78
C PRO A 217 -13.17 -0.06 -8.35
N ASP A 218 -13.80 -1.12 -7.84
CA ASP A 218 -13.51 -1.76 -6.55
C ASP A 218 -12.11 -2.38 -6.48
N SER A 219 -11.44 -2.57 -7.63
CA SER A 219 -10.07 -3.07 -7.70
C SER A 219 -9.00 -2.02 -7.38
N ALA A 220 -9.39 -0.76 -7.16
CA ALA A 220 -8.51 0.33 -6.75
C ALA A 220 -8.94 0.93 -5.41
N TYR A 221 -8.02 1.59 -4.71
CA TYR A 221 -8.39 2.49 -3.61
C TYR A 221 -9.02 3.75 -4.21
N ASN A 222 -10.28 4.04 -3.86
CA ASN A 222 -11.01 5.18 -4.38
C ASN A 222 -11.81 5.91 -3.29
N CYS A 223 -12.34 7.09 -3.56
CA CYS A 223 -13.09 7.88 -2.57
C CYS A 223 -14.40 7.22 -2.08
N HIS A 224 -14.88 6.18 -2.76
CA HIS A 224 -16.04 5.39 -2.34
C HIS A 224 -15.68 4.30 -1.32
N ASN A 225 -14.75 3.40 -1.67
CA ASN A 225 -14.35 2.27 -0.82
C ASN A 225 -13.29 2.65 0.24
N SER A 226 -12.66 3.82 0.10
CA SER A 226 -11.60 4.33 0.97
C SER A 226 -11.87 5.79 1.34
N PRO A 227 -12.91 6.09 2.14
CA PRO A 227 -13.31 7.47 2.45
C PRO A 227 -12.22 8.31 3.12
N HIS A 228 -11.24 7.68 3.78
CA HIS A 228 -10.08 8.37 4.36
C HIS A 228 -9.19 9.06 3.33
N LEU A 229 -9.36 8.77 2.04
CA LEU A 229 -8.65 9.43 0.94
C LEU A 229 -9.33 10.72 0.47
N ARG A 230 -10.57 11.02 0.89
CA ARG A 230 -11.30 12.22 0.46
C ARG A 230 -10.54 13.52 0.80
N PRO A 231 -9.95 13.71 2.00
CA PRO A 231 -9.14 14.89 2.30
C PRO A 231 -7.90 15.00 1.38
N ALA A 232 -7.24 13.88 1.08
CA ALA A 232 -6.08 13.84 0.20
C ALA A 232 -6.45 14.21 -1.25
N TYR A 233 -7.58 13.72 -1.75
CA TYR A 233 -8.10 14.09 -3.06
C TYR A 233 -8.37 15.61 -3.16
N VAL A 234 -8.93 16.23 -2.12
CA VAL A 234 -9.13 17.70 -2.13
C VAL A 234 -7.80 18.43 -2.25
N ILE A 235 -6.76 18.01 -1.53
CA ILE A 235 -5.43 18.62 -1.61
C ILE A 235 -4.79 18.40 -2.99
N ASP A 236 -4.95 17.20 -3.58
CA ASP A 236 -4.51 16.91 -4.95
C ASP A 236 -5.14 17.88 -5.96
N ARG A 237 -6.46 18.11 -5.86
CA ARG A 237 -7.17 19.06 -6.73
C ARG A 237 -6.75 20.51 -6.49
N VAL A 238 -6.40 20.88 -5.26
CA VAL A 238 -5.82 22.21 -4.95
C VAL A 238 -4.48 22.41 -5.66
N TYR A 239 -3.59 21.42 -5.63
CA TYR A 239 -2.31 21.48 -6.35
C TYR A 239 -2.49 21.49 -7.86
N HIS A 240 -3.37 20.64 -8.38
CA HIS A 240 -3.70 20.59 -9.81
C HIS A 240 -4.17 21.95 -10.33
N GLN A 241 -5.16 22.54 -9.66
CA GLN A 241 -5.67 23.86 -10.04
C GLN A 241 -4.58 24.93 -9.96
N PHE A 242 -3.77 24.92 -8.88
CA PHE A 242 -2.66 25.87 -8.75
C PHE A 242 -1.64 25.73 -9.89
N GLY A 243 -1.25 24.50 -10.24
CA GLY A 243 -0.33 24.24 -11.34
C GLY A 243 -0.86 24.74 -12.69
N LYS A 244 -2.16 24.56 -12.95
CA LYS A 244 -2.82 25.11 -14.13
C LYS A 244 -2.76 26.64 -14.17
N GLU A 245 -3.10 27.31 -13.07
CA GLU A 245 -3.04 28.77 -12.96
C GLU A 245 -1.62 29.32 -13.17
N VAL A 246 -0.58 28.57 -12.74
CA VAL A 246 0.83 28.89 -13.02
C VAL A 246 1.12 28.82 -14.52
N GLY A 247 0.71 27.74 -15.20
CA GLY A 247 0.89 27.59 -16.65
C GLY A 247 0.16 28.66 -17.47
N GLU A 248 -1.01 29.09 -16.99
CA GLU A 248 -1.79 30.19 -17.59
C GLU A 248 -1.23 31.59 -17.28
N GLY A 249 -0.22 31.69 -16.42
CA GLY A 249 0.46 32.95 -16.09
C GLY A 249 -0.29 33.84 -15.10
N VAL A 250 -1.32 33.33 -14.43
CA VAL A 250 -2.11 34.05 -13.42
C VAL A 250 -1.22 34.64 -12.32
N TRP A 251 -0.18 33.87 -11.93
CA TRP A 251 0.72 34.20 -10.83
C TRP A 251 2.00 34.95 -11.23
N ALA A 252 2.14 35.34 -12.51
CA ALA A 252 3.34 36.02 -13.00
C ALA A 252 3.64 37.33 -12.25
N HIS A 253 2.60 38.08 -11.90
CA HIS A 253 2.69 39.32 -11.11
C HIS A 253 3.21 39.12 -9.68
N ARG A 254 3.18 37.87 -9.18
CA ARG A 254 3.70 37.45 -7.86
C ARG A 254 5.09 36.82 -7.96
N GLY A 255 5.74 36.87 -9.13
CA GLY A 255 7.06 36.26 -9.35
C GLY A 255 7.03 34.77 -9.71
N ILE A 256 5.87 34.25 -10.13
CA ILE A 256 5.71 32.85 -10.56
C ILE A 256 5.30 32.85 -12.04
N PRO A 257 6.26 32.89 -12.98
CA PRO A 257 5.94 32.82 -14.40
C PRO A 257 5.58 31.40 -14.85
N PRO A 258 4.97 31.23 -16.04
CA PRO A 258 4.69 29.90 -16.61
C PRO A 258 5.92 29.01 -16.81
N ILE A 259 7.12 29.60 -16.87
CA ILE A 259 8.40 28.87 -17.00
C ILE A 259 9.11 28.91 -15.64
N VAL A 260 9.08 27.80 -14.92
CA VAL A 260 9.76 27.65 -13.63
C VAL A 260 11.15 27.07 -13.87
N GLU A 261 12.19 27.86 -13.61
CA GLU A 261 13.57 27.48 -13.98
C GLU A 261 14.66 27.90 -12.97
N ASN A 262 14.28 28.65 -11.93
CA ASN A 262 15.24 29.16 -10.94
C ASN A 262 14.65 29.13 -9.53
N ILE A 263 15.55 29.26 -8.54
CA ILE A 263 15.21 29.17 -7.11
C ILE A 263 14.26 30.27 -6.63
N HIS A 264 14.26 31.45 -7.25
CA HIS A 264 13.34 32.52 -6.87
C HIS A 264 11.89 32.18 -7.21
N HIS A 265 11.66 31.55 -8.37
CA HIS A 265 10.33 31.07 -8.76
C HIS A 265 9.85 29.98 -7.80
N VAL A 266 10.73 29.02 -7.47
CA VAL A 266 10.44 27.92 -6.53
C VAL A 266 10.09 28.46 -5.13
N ASN A 267 10.88 29.41 -4.60
CA ASN A 267 10.62 30.02 -3.30
C ASN A 267 9.29 30.82 -3.29
N ALA A 268 8.97 31.50 -4.40
CA ALA A 268 7.69 32.21 -4.53
C ALA A 268 6.50 31.24 -4.55
N ILE A 269 6.64 30.09 -5.22
CA ILE A 269 5.65 29.00 -5.22
C ILE A 269 5.44 28.47 -3.80
N GLU A 270 6.51 28.13 -3.07
CA GLU A 270 6.40 27.62 -1.69
C GLU A 270 5.68 28.62 -0.77
N TYR A 271 6.06 29.90 -0.84
CA TYR A 271 5.43 30.94 -0.05
C TYR A 271 3.93 31.05 -0.35
N LEU A 272 3.56 31.10 -1.63
CA LEU A 272 2.17 31.28 -2.03
C LEU A 272 1.31 30.05 -1.66
N LEU A 273 1.83 28.84 -1.90
CA LEU A 273 1.18 27.59 -1.51
C LEU A 273 0.91 27.56 -0.01
N ARG A 274 1.93 27.87 0.80
CA ARG A 274 1.86 27.84 2.26
C ARG A 274 0.96 28.95 2.84
N ALA A 275 1.08 30.17 2.35
CA ALA A 275 0.47 31.34 2.98
C ALA A 275 -0.95 31.63 2.49
N GLU A 276 -1.29 31.27 1.25
CA GLU A 276 -2.54 31.71 0.63
C GLU A 276 -3.36 30.60 -0.04
N ILE A 277 -2.73 29.56 -0.60
CA ILE A 277 -3.47 28.53 -1.37
C ILE A 277 -3.96 27.41 -0.46
N LEU A 278 -3.04 26.70 0.20
CA LEU A 278 -3.38 25.56 1.06
C LEU A 278 -4.27 25.91 2.25
N PRO A 279 -4.12 27.08 2.92
CA PRO A 279 -5.03 27.46 3.99
C PRO A 279 -6.51 27.52 3.57
N LYS A 280 -6.79 27.86 2.29
CA LYS A 280 -8.17 27.95 1.77
C LYS A 280 -8.85 26.59 1.60
N ALA A 281 -8.10 25.50 1.69
CA ALA A 281 -8.64 24.14 1.62
C ALA A 281 -9.37 23.74 2.91
N ASP A 282 -9.12 24.45 4.01
CA ASP A 282 -9.73 24.21 5.32
C ASP A 282 -9.69 22.71 5.71
N LEU A 283 -8.53 22.07 5.51
CA LEU A 283 -8.40 20.61 5.66
C LEU A 283 -8.71 20.13 7.09
N HIS A 284 -8.51 21.00 8.08
CA HIS A 284 -8.83 20.72 9.48
C HIS A 284 -10.30 20.37 9.70
N GLU A 285 -11.22 20.88 8.87
CA GLU A 285 -12.65 20.62 9.01
C GLU A 285 -12.98 19.12 8.88
N PHE A 286 -12.23 18.35 8.10
CA PHE A 286 -12.41 16.89 7.95
C PHE A 286 -12.10 16.10 9.24
N TYR A 287 -11.43 16.74 10.21
CA TYR A 287 -10.95 16.12 11.45
C TYR A 287 -11.60 16.76 12.70
N GLN A 288 -12.51 17.70 12.51
CA GLN A 288 -13.18 18.42 13.59
C GLN A 288 -14.63 17.99 13.75
N VAL A 289 -15.18 18.26 14.94
CA VAL A 289 -16.61 18.15 15.21
C VAL A 289 -17.30 19.48 14.96
N ASP A 290 -18.59 19.47 14.62
CA ASP A 290 -19.45 20.65 14.77
C ASP A 290 -19.66 20.95 16.26
N LEU A 291 -18.88 21.91 16.78
CA LEU A 291 -18.89 22.29 18.20
C LEU A 291 -20.30 22.66 18.68
N LYS A 292 -21.05 23.45 17.90
CA LYS A 292 -22.38 23.92 18.30
C LYS A 292 -23.37 22.76 18.35
N ALA A 293 -23.31 21.87 17.35
CA ALA A 293 -24.17 20.69 17.32
C ALA A 293 -23.88 19.73 18.49
N MET A 294 -22.61 19.43 18.75
CA MET A 294 -22.20 18.53 19.82
C MET A 294 -22.55 19.08 21.21
N VAL A 295 -22.31 20.37 21.46
CA VAL A 295 -22.65 21.03 22.74
C VAL A 295 -24.16 21.00 22.99
N LYS A 296 -24.97 21.28 21.96
CA LYS A 296 -26.43 21.24 22.06
C LYS A 296 -26.95 19.82 22.37
N LEU A 297 -26.38 18.80 21.73
CA LEU A 297 -26.74 17.40 22.00
C LEU A 297 -26.33 16.99 23.42
N PHE A 298 -25.12 17.36 23.84
CA PHE A 298 -24.61 17.08 25.18
C PHE A 298 -25.49 17.73 26.27
N GLU A 299 -25.86 19.00 26.10
CA GLU A 299 -26.77 19.69 27.03
C GLU A 299 -28.11 18.96 27.17
N ALA A 300 -28.68 18.48 26.06
CA ALA A 300 -29.93 17.72 26.09
C ALA A 300 -29.79 16.41 26.89
N LEU A 301 -28.67 15.69 26.70
CA LEU A 301 -28.38 14.45 27.42
C LEU A 301 -28.14 14.66 28.91
N VAL A 302 -27.44 15.73 29.29
CA VAL A 302 -27.23 16.09 30.70
C VAL A 302 -28.57 16.38 31.38
N LYS A 303 -29.45 17.16 30.74
CA LYS A 303 -30.80 17.45 31.26
C LYS A 303 -31.66 16.19 31.39
N GLN A 304 -31.55 15.25 30.45
CA GLN A 304 -32.27 13.99 30.48
C GLN A 304 -31.77 13.04 31.59
N SER A 305 -30.49 13.12 31.94
CA SER A 305 -29.85 12.25 32.95
C SER A 305 -30.40 12.47 34.37
N GLY A 306 -31.04 13.62 34.64
CA GLY A 306 -31.71 13.89 35.91
C GLY A 306 -30.77 14.10 37.12
N GLY A 307 -29.47 14.23 36.89
CA GLY A 307 -28.46 14.42 37.93
C GLY A 307 -27.03 14.13 37.44
N PRO A 308 -26.03 14.22 38.33
CA PRO A 308 -24.66 13.83 38.03
C PRO A 308 -24.54 12.31 37.82
N THR A 309 -23.46 11.88 37.17
CA THR A 309 -23.18 10.46 36.91
C THR A 309 -22.71 9.72 38.17
N ASP A 310 -23.20 8.49 38.35
CA ASP A 310 -22.80 7.60 39.44
C ASP A 310 -21.47 6.85 39.18
N SER A 311 -20.93 6.94 37.96
CA SER A 311 -19.74 6.18 37.54
C SER A 311 -18.66 7.07 36.89
N PRO A 312 -18.07 7.97 37.70
CA PRO A 312 -17.14 8.98 37.20
C PRO A 312 -15.88 8.39 36.55
N LEU A 313 -15.47 8.98 35.43
CA LEU A 313 -14.16 8.83 34.80
C LEU A 313 -13.30 10.08 35.06
N ASP A 314 -12.54 10.07 36.15
CA ASP A 314 -11.74 11.22 36.58
C ASP A 314 -10.37 11.24 35.87
N GLY A 315 -9.92 12.44 35.47
CA GLY A 315 -8.65 12.63 34.75
C GLY A 315 -8.68 12.22 33.28
N GLU A 316 -9.82 11.78 32.78
CA GLU A 316 -10.01 11.38 31.39
C GLU A 316 -10.43 12.56 30.51
N GLU A 317 -10.01 12.54 29.25
CA GLU A 317 -10.33 13.59 28.27
C GLU A 317 -11.39 13.13 27.25
N VAL A 318 -12.17 14.08 26.73
CA VAL A 318 -13.04 13.84 25.57
C VAL A 318 -12.20 13.46 24.36
N GLN A 319 -12.66 12.48 23.60
CA GLN A 319 -11.98 12.02 22.40
C GLN A 319 -12.87 12.27 21.18
N ILE A 320 -12.27 12.82 20.14
CA ILE A 320 -12.92 12.96 18.84
C ILE A 320 -12.94 11.59 18.16
N VAL A 321 -14.10 11.21 17.65
CA VAL A 321 -14.32 10.00 16.87
C VAL A 321 -14.42 10.40 15.40
N GLN A 322 -13.47 9.93 14.59
CA GLN A 322 -13.42 10.26 13.16
C GLN A 322 -14.68 9.79 12.42
N ASP A 323 -15.29 10.67 11.63
CA ASP A 323 -16.39 10.35 10.73
C ASP A 323 -15.93 9.25 9.75
N PRO A 324 -16.62 8.10 9.68
CA PRO A 324 -16.30 7.07 8.70
C PRO A 324 -16.30 7.58 7.27
N GLU A 325 -17.13 8.59 6.99
CA GLU A 325 -17.25 9.23 5.68
C GLU A 325 -16.33 10.44 5.48
N TYR A 326 -15.53 10.82 6.48
CA TYR A 326 -14.65 11.99 6.41
C TYR A 326 -15.36 13.23 5.85
N ARG A 327 -16.53 13.59 6.37
CA ARG A 327 -17.20 14.85 6.04
C ARG A 327 -16.61 15.98 6.86
N ARG A 328 -16.61 17.19 6.30
CA ARG A 328 -16.28 18.43 7.03
C ARG A 328 -17.20 18.56 8.25
N PHE A 329 -16.62 18.78 9.42
CA PHE A 329 -17.24 18.81 10.74
C PHE A 329 -18.06 17.55 11.09
N GLY A 330 -17.78 16.43 10.41
CA GLY A 330 -18.53 15.19 10.56
C GLY A 330 -18.14 14.36 11.78
N ASN A 331 -17.01 14.68 12.41
CA ASN A 331 -16.54 13.90 13.57
C ASN A 331 -17.50 14.05 14.75
N THR A 332 -17.50 13.04 15.61
CA THR A 332 -18.40 12.97 16.78
C THR A 332 -17.61 12.74 18.06
N VAL A 333 -18.32 12.54 19.17
CA VAL A 333 -17.74 12.12 20.46
C VAL A 333 -18.53 10.94 20.99
N ASP A 334 -17.90 10.14 21.85
CA ASP A 334 -18.62 9.18 22.69
C ASP A 334 -19.37 9.93 23.79
N PHE A 335 -20.69 10.07 23.62
CA PHE A 335 -21.52 10.82 24.56
C PHE A 335 -21.67 10.12 25.92
N ASP A 336 -21.72 8.80 25.97
CA ASP A 336 -21.81 8.05 27.22
C ASP A 336 -20.54 8.25 28.06
N ARG A 337 -19.38 8.15 27.40
CA ARG A 337 -18.10 8.48 28.02
C ARG A 337 -18.03 9.95 28.41
N SER A 338 -18.47 10.87 27.56
CA SER A 338 -18.47 12.31 27.85
C SER A 338 -19.33 12.66 29.06
N LEU A 339 -20.52 12.05 29.20
CA LEU A 339 -21.35 12.21 30.40
C LEU A 339 -20.60 11.74 31.65
N ARG A 340 -19.93 10.58 31.57
CA ARG A 340 -19.10 10.06 32.67
C ARG A 340 -17.87 10.90 32.98
N ILE A 341 -17.43 11.78 32.08
CA ILE A 341 -16.32 12.70 32.34
C ILE A 341 -16.85 14.02 32.94
N PHE A 342 -17.81 14.66 32.28
CA PHE A 342 -18.19 16.05 32.59
C PHE A 342 -19.43 16.19 33.47
N ASN A 343 -20.39 15.25 33.44
CA ASN A 343 -21.65 15.36 34.19
C ASN A 343 -21.44 15.06 35.68
N ARG A 344 -20.79 15.99 36.37
CA ARG A 344 -20.36 15.89 37.77
C ARG A 344 -21.23 16.71 38.71
N GLU A 345 -21.17 16.34 39.99
CA GLU A 345 -21.57 17.25 41.06
C GLU A 345 -20.57 18.39 41.13
N ARG A 346 -21.06 19.62 41.31
CA ARG A 346 -20.25 20.83 41.26
C ARG A 346 -20.49 21.64 42.53
N GLY A 347 -19.52 21.62 43.45
CA GLY A 347 -19.58 22.40 44.69
C GLY A 347 -19.59 23.92 44.48
N ASP A 348 -19.34 24.38 43.25
CA ASP A 348 -19.42 25.77 42.84
C ASP A 348 -20.77 26.15 42.19
N ALA A 349 -21.77 25.26 42.15
CA ALA A 349 -23.10 25.53 41.59
C ALA A 349 -24.17 25.64 42.69
N ASN A 350 -25.06 26.64 42.58
CA ASN A 350 -26.11 26.90 43.58
C ASN A 350 -27.49 26.34 43.19
N SER A 351 -27.65 25.86 41.95
CA SER A 351 -28.85 25.20 41.46
C SER A 351 -28.50 24.14 40.41
N GLU A 352 -29.47 23.27 40.10
CA GLU A 352 -29.29 22.28 39.04
C GLU A 352 -29.08 22.94 37.67
N GLU A 353 -29.79 24.03 37.38
CA GLU A 353 -29.61 24.79 36.13
C GLU A 353 -28.19 25.39 36.04
N GLU A 354 -27.66 25.90 37.15
CA GLU A 354 -26.28 26.40 37.19
C GLU A 354 -25.25 25.27 37.02
N ARG A 355 -25.50 24.11 37.63
CA ARG A 355 -24.66 22.91 37.46
C ARG A 355 -24.61 22.49 35.99
N VAL A 356 -25.77 22.33 35.36
CA VAL A 356 -25.88 21.95 33.94
C VAL A 356 -25.13 22.94 33.05
N ARG A 357 -25.34 24.26 33.25
CA ARG A 357 -24.64 25.28 32.46
C ARG A 357 -23.12 25.14 32.56
N LYS A 358 -22.58 24.99 33.78
CA LYS A 358 -21.13 24.86 34.01
C LYS A 358 -20.55 23.55 33.48
N VAL A 359 -21.31 22.46 33.55
CA VAL A 359 -20.95 21.16 32.97
C VAL A 359 -20.85 21.25 31.45
N VAL A 360 -21.85 21.87 30.81
CA VAL A 360 -21.88 22.09 29.36
C VAL A 360 -20.74 23.01 28.91
N GLU A 361 -20.47 24.08 29.64
CA GLU A 361 -19.33 24.99 29.37
C GLU A 361 -17.98 24.27 29.48
N SER A 362 -17.82 23.39 30.47
CA SER A 362 -16.59 22.59 30.61
C SER A 362 -16.41 21.59 29.46
N PHE A 363 -17.49 20.96 29.01
CA PHE A 363 -17.49 20.11 27.82
C PHE A 363 -17.16 20.92 26.54
N GLU A 364 -17.81 22.06 26.33
CA GLU A 364 -17.56 22.96 25.19
C GLU A 364 -16.09 23.39 25.12
N ASN A 365 -15.52 23.85 26.24
CA ASN A 365 -14.11 24.27 26.29
C ASN A 365 -13.15 23.12 26.00
N SER A 366 -13.43 21.92 26.52
CA SER A 366 -12.61 20.73 26.25
C SER A 366 -12.69 20.32 24.77
N LEU A 367 -13.89 20.33 24.19
CA LEU A 367 -14.12 19.98 22.80
C LEU A 367 -13.55 21.02 21.82
N HIS A 368 -13.62 22.31 22.17
CA HIS A 368 -12.97 23.38 21.43
C HIS A 368 -11.45 23.18 21.40
N THR A 369 -10.84 22.82 22.54
CA THR A 369 -9.41 22.48 22.62
C THR A 369 -9.06 21.30 21.69
N LYS A 370 -9.88 20.24 21.67
CA LYS A 370 -9.67 19.11 20.75
C LYS A 370 -9.80 19.49 19.28
N ASN A 371 -10.72 20.39 18.93
CA ASN A 371 -10.78 20.93 17.57
C ASN A 371 -9.52 21.73 17.21
N LEU A 372 -8.96 22.51 18.13
CA LEU A 372 -7.69 23.22 17.91
C LEU A 372 -6.50 22.26 17.72
N ASP A 373 -6.44 21.19 18.51
CA ASP A 373 -5.43 20.14 18.34
C ASP A 373 -5.54 19.47 16.96
N ALA A 374 -6.75 19.09 16.53
CA ALA A 374 -6.99 18.52 15.19
C ALA A 374 -6.60 19.49 14.07
N ALA A 375 -6.82 20.80 14.26
CA ALA A 375 -6.37 21.81 13.31
C ALA A 375 -4.85 21.92 13.22
N ARG A 376 -4.15 21.84 14.36
CA ARG A 376 -2.68 21.81 14.39
C ARG A 376 -2.14 20.57 13.68
N GLU A 377 -2.64 19.39 14.04
CA GLU A 377 -2.17 18.12 13.47
C GLU A 377 -2.39 18.05 11.96
N SER A 378 -3.60 18.40 11.50
CA SER A 378 -3.90 18.43 10.06
C SER A 378 -3.02 19.43 9.30
N TRP A 379 -2.71 20.58 9.90
CA TRP A 379 -1.79 21.55 9.29
C TRP A 379 -0.36 21.03 9.21
N GLU A 380 0.12 20.31 10.23
CA GLU A 380 1.44 19.65 10.20
C GLU A 380 1.52 18.63 9.06
N THR A 381 0.46 17.84 8.83
CA THR A 381 0.35 16.92 7.69
C THR A 381 0.38 17.66 6.35
N VAL A 382 -0.36 18.77 6.21
CA VAL A 382 -0.34 19.61 5.00
C VAL A 382 1.06 20.16 4.74
N LEU A 383 1.75 20.64 5.76
CA LEU A 383 3.12 21.15 5.62
C LEU A 383 4.11 20.04 5.26
N ALA A 384 3.90 18.81 5.74
CA ALA A 384 4.71 17.67 5.33
C ALA A 384 4.49 17.34 3.84
N GLY A 385 3.24 17.33 3.38
CA GLY A 385 2.91 17.17 1.96
C GLY A 385 3.51 18.27 1.09
N LEU A 386 3.40 19.54 1.53
CA LEU A 386 3.99 20.67 0.82
C LEU A 386 5.51 20.50 0.67
N ARG A 387 6.24 20.05 1.71
CA ARG A 387 7.68 19.81 1.61
C ARG A 387 8.03 18.77 0.55
N ALA A 388 7.26 17.68 0.46
CA ALA A 388 7.46 16.65 -0.56
C ALA A 388 7.20 17.20 -1.97
N VAL A 389 6.07 17.90 -2.16
CA VAL A 389 5.72 18.54 -3.43
C VAL A 389 6.78 19.55 -3.86
N MET A 390 7.27 20.38 -2.94
CA MET A 390 8.35 21.33 -3.23
C MET A 390 9.66 20.63 -3.57
N GLY A 391 9.95 19.48 -2.97
CA GLY A 391 11.07 18.62 -3.35
C GLY A 391 11.00 18.21 -4.81
N HIS A 392 9.83 17.76 -5.28
CA HIS A 392 9.62 17.42 -6.69
C HIS A 392 9.68 18.61 -7.62
N ILE A 393 9.01 19.72 -7.28
CA ILE A 393 9.07 20.93 -8.11
C ILE A 393 10.53 21.39 -8.26
N THR A 394 11.29 21.38 -7.17
CA THR A 394 12.72 21.74 -7.19
C THR A 394 13.49 20.79 -8.09
N TYR A 395 13.34 19.47 -7.90
CA TYR A 395 14.02 18.47 -8.73
C TYR A 395 13.67 18.61 -10.21
N GLU A 396 12.39 18.67 -10.56
CA GLU A 396 11.94 18.65 -11.96
C GLU A 396 12.21 19.94 -12.73
N ARG A 397 12.32 21.08 -12.03
CA ARG A 397 12.37 22.41 -12.64
C ARG A 397 13.70 23.13 -12.43
N GLU A 398 14.26 23.06 -11.22
CA GLU A 398 15.39 23.88 -10.78
C GLU A 398 16.69 23.10 -10.60
N ALA A 399 16.66 21.86 -10.12
CA ALA A 399 17.87 21.13 -9.81
C ALA A 399 18.71 20.85 -11.06
N GLY A 400 20.04 21.05 -10.98
CA GLY A 400 20.95 20.83 -12.11
C GLY A 400 21.01 19.39 -12.61
N HIS A 401 20.66 18.41 -11.76
CA HIS A 401 20.62 16.98 -12.08
C HIS A 401 19.19 16.48 -12.41
N GLY A 402 18.21 17.38 -12.46
CA GLY A 402 16.84 17.05 -12.79
C GLY A 402 16.49 17.26 -14.27
N PRO A 403 15.27 16.89 -14.68
CA PRO A 403 14.83 16.89 -16.08
C PRO A 403 14.61 18.27 -16.71
N LYS A 404 14.56 19.36 -15.92
CA LYS A 404 14.36 20.73 -16.40
C LYS A 404 13.13 20.88 -17.31
N ARG A 405 11.96 20.49 -16.81
CA ARG A 405 10.70 20.40 -17.60
C ARG A 405 10.19 21.74 -18.17
N GLY A 406 10.78 22.89 -17.82
CA GLY A 406 10.53 24.17 -18.48
C GLY A 406 9.11 24.71 -18.25
N LEU A 407 8.39 24.97 -19.34
CA LEU A 407 7.01 25.46 -19.32
C LEU A 407 6.08 24.54 -18.52
N VAL A 408 5.20 25.13 -17.72
CA VAL A 408 4.11 24.41 -17.03
C VAL A 408 2.92 24.29 -17.98
N CYS A 409 2.58 23.06 -18.37
CA CYS A 409 1.48 22.75 -19.30
C CYS A 409 0.91 21.34 -19.00
N PRO A 410 -0.19 20.91 -19.64
CA PRO A 410 -0.78 19.59 -19.38
C PRO A 410 0.17 18.39 -19.57
N GLU A 411 1.12 18.49 -20.50
CA GLU A 411 2.13 17.44 -20.77
C GLU A 411 3.28 17.47 -19.76
N ALA A 412 3.51 18.61 -19.11
CA ALA A 412 4.52 18.83 -18.09
C ALA A 412 3.92 19.69 -16.96
N PRO A 413 3.03 19.11 -16.13
CA PRO A 413 2.34 19.86 -15.08
C PRO A 413 3.31 20.26 -13.96
N LEU A 414 2.93 21.27 -13.16
CA LEU A 414 3.78 21.72 -12.05
C LEU A 414 3.94 20.63 -10.99
N THR A 415 2.86 19.90 -10.72
CA THR A 415 2.78 18.78 -9.78
C THR A 415 2.19 17.57 -10.47
N THR A 416 2.53 16.38 -10.00
CA THR A 416 1.88 15.15 -10.46
C THR A 416 0.51 15.02 -9.82
N ASP A 417 -0.47 14.54 -10.58
CA ASP A 417 -1.78 14.16 -10.03
C ASP A 417 -1.65 12.83 -9.28
N TYR A 418 -2.17 12.78 -8.06
CA TYR A 418 -2.16 11.59 -7.20
C TYR A 418 -3.41 10.74 -7.34
N PHE A 419 -4.47 11.29 -7.93
CA PHE A 419 -5.71 10.59 -8.20
C PHE A 419 -6.05 10.61 -9.68
N LEU A 420 -6.65 9.53 -10.16
CA LEU A 420 -7.37 9.53 -11.41
C LEU A 420 -8.58 10.47 -11.28
N HIS A 421 -8.65 11.47 -12.14
CA HIS A 421 -9.78 12.38 -12.25
C HIS A 421 -10.23 12.43 -13.71
N LEU A 422 -11.45 11.94 -13.97
CA LEU A 422 -12.04 11.89 -15.32
C LEU A 422 -13.13 12.94 -15.55
N GLU A 423 -13.53 13.64 -14.48
CA GLU A 423 -14.57 14.66 -14.54
C GLU A 423 -14.04 15.96 -15.17
N ALA A 424 -14.97 16.85 -15.51
CA ALA A 424 -14.61 18.17 -16.01
C ALA A 424 -13.97 19.02 -14.90
N ASP A 425 -12.92 19.76 -15.26
CA ASP A 425 -12.29 20.74 -14.37
C ASP A 425 -13.24 21.90 -14.11
N VAL A 426 -13.77 21.96 -12.89
CA VAL A 426 -14.74 22.96 -12.42
C VAL A 426 -14.26 23.69 -11.16
N GLY A 427 -12.96 23.58 -10.87
CA GLY A 427 -12.30 24.13 -9.68
C GLY A 427 -12.47 23.25 -8.45
N TRP A 428 -11.41 23.17 -7.65
CA TRP A 428 -11.26 22.17 -6.58
C TRP A 428 -12.42 22.17 -5.56
N LYS A 429 -13.00 23.34 -5.26
CA LYS A 429 -14.14 23.47 -4.34
C LYS A 429 -15.40 22.76 -4.83
N SER A 430 -15.64 22.80 -6.14
CA SER A 430 -16.78 22.12 -6.74
C SER A 430 -16.50 20.63 -6.89
N GLU A 431 -15.25 20.28 -7.22
CA GLU A 431 -14.79 18.92 -7.43
C GLU A 431 -14.76 18.08 -6.15
N GLU A 432 -14.59 18.69 -4.97
CA GLU A 432 -14.73 18.02 -3.67
C GLU A 432 -16.04 17.21 -3.58
N LYS A 433 -17.13 17.73 -4.15
CA LYS A 433 -18.44 17.06 -4.14
C LYS A 433 -18.42 15.73 -4.87
N PHE A 434 -17.54 15.56 -5.86
CA PHE A 434 -17.41 14.30 -6.59
C PHE A 434 -16.86 13.17 -5.71
N ALA A 435 -16.11 13.50 -4.66
CA ALA A 435 -15.60 12.53 -3.70
C ALA A 435 -16.70 11.89 -2.83
N TYR A 436 -17.89 12.51 -2.77
CA TYR A 436 -19.07 12.04 -2.04
C TYR A 436 -20.21 11.56 -2.96
N ASP A 437 -20.08 11.78 -4.27
CA ASP A 437 -21.06 11.32 -5.25
C ASP A 437 -20.95 9.80 -5.42
N GLU A 438 -22.08 9.10 -5.39
CA GLU A 438 -22.12 7.63 -5.37
C GLU A 438 -21.44 6.99 -6.59
N GLU A 439 -21.53 7.63 -7.76
CA GLU A 439 -20.99 7.09 -9.01
C GLU A 439 -19.58 7.63 -9.28
N LYS A 440 -19.36 8.92 -9.09
CA LYS A 440 -18.07 9.56 -9.40
C LYS A 440 -16.97 9.18 -8.42
N SER A 441 -17.30 9.04 -7.13
CA SER A 441 -16.31 8.70 -6.09
C SER A 441 -15.64 7.34 -6.33
N LYS A 442 -16.30 6.42 -7.03
CA LYS A 442 -15.75 5.13 -7.45
C LYS A 442 -14.62 5.28 -8.47
N LEU A 443 -14.65 6.34 -9.28
CA LEU A 443 -13.68 6.59 -10.35
C LEU A 443 -12.55 7.54 -9.95
N ILE A 444 -12.61 8.09 -8.73
CA ILE A 444 -11.52 8.88 -8.14
C ILE A 444 -10.55 7.91 -7.46
N MET A 445 -9.62 7.36 -8.24
CA MET A 445 -8.73 6.27 -7.83
C MET A 445 -7.34 6.78 -7.47
N ALA A 446 -6.80 6.42 -6.31
CA ALA A 446 -5.44 6.77 -5.94
C ALA A 446 -4.42 6.03 -6.82
N PHE A 447 -3.40 6.74 -7.30
CA PHE A 447 -2.27 6.11 -7.96
C PHE A 447 -1.29 5.52 -6.95
N ASN A 448 -0.65 4.42 -7.36
CA ASN A 448 0.42 3.80 -6.59
C ASN A 448 1.74 4.58 -6.77
N GLY A 449 2.68 4.35 -5.86
CA GLY A 449 3.97 5.02 -5.79
C GLY A 449 4.86 4.36 -4.73
N TRP A 450 5.89 5.05 -4.27
CA TRP A 450 6.68 4.65 -3.12
C TRP A 450 6.87 5.83 -2.17
N VAL A 451 7.31 5.55 -0.96
CA VAL A 451 7.53 6.57 0.04
C VAL A 451 8.98 6.47 0.49
N MET A 452 9.72 7.55 0.30
CA MET A 452 11.13 7.58 0.67
C MET A 452 11.29 7.31 2.17
N SER A 453 12.15 6.33 2.49
CA SER A 453 12.48 5.93 3.86
C SER A 453 11.30 5.46 4.72
N SER A 454 10.18 5.00 4.13
CA SER A 454 9.10 4.35 4.87
C SER A 454 9.32 2.84 5.01
N ASN A 455 8.55 2.22 5.91
CA ASN A 455 8.42 0.76 5.95
C ASN A 455 7.60 0.29 4.72
N PRO A 456 8.17 -0.53 3.82
CA PRO A 456 7.46 -0.99 2.63
C PRO A 456 6.36 -2.03 2.92
N LEU A 457 6.32 -2.58 4.14
CA LEU A 457 5.25 -3.49 4.57
C LEU A 457 3.98 -2.74 4.99
N ASP A 458 4.07 -1.44 5.25
CA ASP A 458 2.92 -0.61 5.59
C ASP A 458 2.30 -0.08 4.30
N ASN A 459 1.16 -0.65 3.92
CA ASN A 459 0.42 -0.19 2.76
C ASN A 459 -0.07 1.25 3.00
N PHE A 460 0.54 2.19 2.27
CA PHE A 460 0.36 3.61 2.48
C PHE A 460 -1.00 4.16 2.02
N ALA A 461 -1.77 3.36 1.27
CA ALA A 461 -3.14 3.69 0.88
C ALA A 461 -4.18 3.34 1.97
N LEU A 462 -3.79 2.61 3.02
CA LEU A 462 -4.69 2.26 4.12
C LEU A 462 -4.87 3.41 5.12
N LYS A 463 -5.98 3.36 5.89
CA LYS A 463 -6.37 4.38 6.88
C LYS A 463 -5.29 4.67 7.95
N SER A 464 -4.45 3.68 8.28
CA SER A 464 -3.36 3.85 9.25
C SER A 464 -2.22 4.73 8.75
N SER A 465 -2.18 5.02 7.44
CA SER A 465 -1.17 5.83 6.80
C SER A 465 -1.70 7.24 6.52
N GLN A 466 -0.97 8.25 6.96
CA GLN A 466 -1.20 9.64 6.53
C GLN A 466 -0.47 9.98 5.22
N VAL A 467 0.22 8.99 4.62
CA VAL A 467 1.09 9.18 3.47
C VAL A 467 0.31 9.26 2.15
N SER A 468 -0.95 8.88 2.12
CA SER A 468 -1.83 9.15 0.98
C SER A 468 -2.00 10.65 0.67
N CYS A 469 -1.67 11.54 1.62
CA CYS A 469 -1.54 12.98 1.41
C CYS A 469 -0.16 13.42 0.84
N ILE A 470 0.79 12.47 0.69
CA ILE A 470 2.21 12.67 0.42
C ILE A 470 2.72 11.50 -0.44
N ILE A 471 2.13 11.28 -1.62
CA ILE A 471 2.63 10.22 -2.50
C ILE A 471 3.80 10.78 -3.32
N ASP A 472 4.79 9.93 -3.58
CA ASP A 472 5.87 10.15 -4.54
C ASP A 472 5.67 9.08 -5.62
N SER A 473 5.54 9.51 -6.88
CA SER A 473 5.14 8.65 -8.02
C SER A 473 6.15 8.70 -9.14
#